data_AF-A0A6N8VAC5-F1
#
_entry.id   AF-A0A6N8VAC5-F1
#
_cell.length_a   1.000
_cell.length_b   1.000
_cell.length_c   1.000
_cell.angle_alpha   90.00
_cell.angle_beta   90.00
_cell.angle_gamma   90.00
#
_symmetry.space_group_name_H-M   'P 1'
#
loop_
_entity.id
_entity.type
_entity.pdbx_description
1 polymer ?
#
loop_
_entity_poly.entity_id
_entity_poly.type
_entity_poly.pdbx_seq_one_letter_code
_entity_poly.pdbx_strand_id
1 'polypeptide(L)'
;VEGEADRDGSIIVVVATDAPVLTHQLERMARRVSLGLARNGSVSSNGSGDIFVAFSTANREAASERAAAADARVLANGRLNPLFAATVEATEEAIINALVAAETMTGANDVTVHALPHDRLREVLRRYNRLEG
;
A
#
# COMPACT_ATOMS: atom_id res chain seq x y z
N VAL A 1 3.36 36.08 7.46
CA VAL A 1 3.69 34.64 7.42
C VAL A 1 2.66 34.02 6.51
N GLU A 2 2.93 34.05 5.21
CA GLU A 2 2.05 33.42 4.23
C GLU A 2 2.30 31.92 4.36
N GLY A 3 1.31 31.20 4.85
CA GLY A 3 1.38 29.76 5.05
C GLY A 3 1.64 29.11 3.70
N GLU A 4 2.74 28.38 3.62
CA GLU A 4 2.98 27.37 2.60
C GLU A 4 1.68 26.58 2.44
N ALA A 5 1.03 26.70 1.28
CA ALA A 5 -0.23 26.03 1.03
C ALA A 5 -0.02 24.54 1.34
N ASP A 6 -0.77 24.03 2.32
CA ASP A 6 -0.74 22.64 2.75
C ASP A 6 -0.87 21.79 1.49
N ARG A 7 0.25 21.22 1.03
CA ARG A 7 0.26 20.39 -0.17
C ARG A 7 -0.35 19.06 0.27
N ASP A 8 -1.66 19.01 0.16
CA ASP A 8 -2.48 17.83 0.42
C ASP A 8 -1.94 16.63 -0.38
N GLY A 9 -1.49 15.61 0.35
CA GLY A 9 -1.04 14.34 -0.22
C GLY A 9 -2.22 13.48 -0.68
N SER A 10 -1.94 12.39 -1.37
CA SER A 10 -2.93 11.31 -1.53
C SER A 10 -2.22 10.00 -1.81
N ILE A 11 -2.89 8.90 -1.48
CA ILE A 11 -2.40 7.56 -1.80
C ILE A 11 -3.59 6.62 -2.03
N ILE A 12 -3.51 5.90 -3.14
CA ILE A 12 -4.44 4.82 -3.46
C ILE A 12 -3.66 3.51 -3.37
N VAL A 13 -4.15 2.58 -2.54
CA VAL A 13 -3.54 1.25 -2.41
C VAL A 13 -4.53 0.19 -2.88
N VAL A 14 -4.05 -0.68 -3.76
CA VAL A 14 -4.81 -1.81 -4.27
C VAL A 14 -4.15 -3.10 -3.78
N VAL A 15 -4.87 -3.88 -2.98
CA VAL A 15 -4.42 -5.17 -2.44
C VAL A 15 -5.07 -6.30 -3.25
N ALA A 16 -4.26 -7.12 -3.88
CA ALA A 16 -4.71 -8.32 -4.58
C ALA A 16 -4.24 -9.58 -3.85
N THR A 17 -5.09 -10.60 -3.76
CA THR A 17 -4.71 -11.91 -3.23
C THR A 17 -5.39 -13.04 -4.00
N ASP A 18 -4.72 -14.18 -4.09
CA ASP A 18 -5.27 -15.44 -4.56
C ASP A 18 -5.85 -16.29 -3.41
N ALA A 19 -5.80 -15.81 -2.18
CA ALA A 19 -6.37 -16.48 -1.03
C ALA A 19 -7.91 -16.50 -1.11
N PRO A 20 -8.58 -17.62 -0.80
CA PRO A 20 -10.04 -17.70 -0.79
C PRO A 20 -10.60 -16.95 0.41
N VAL A 21 -10.98 -15.69 0.22
CA VAL A 21 -11.52 -14.82 1.27
C VAL A 21 -12.81 -14.14 0.83
N LEU A 22 -13.68 -13.83 1.80
CA LEU A 22 -14.95 -13.14 1.58
C LEU A 22 -14.82 -11.62 1.72
N THR A 23 -15.83 -10.88 1.30
CA THR A 23 -15.87 -9.40 1.34
C THR A 23 -15.49 -8.82 2.71
N HIS A 24 -16.07 -9.32 3.80
CA HIS A 24 -15.76 -8.84 5.15
C HIS A 24 -14.31 -9.15 5.60
N GLN A 25 -13.68 -10.19 5.03
CA GLN A 25 -12.26 -10.49 5.29
C GLN A 25 -11.36 -9.59 4.46
N LEU A 26 -11.75 -9.27 3.21
CA LEU A 26 -11.08 -8.28 2.36
C LEU A 26 -11.13 -6.88 2.98
N GLU A 27 -12.26 -6.46 3.56
CA GLU A 27 -12.34 -5.20 4.31
C GLU A 27 -11.34 -5.16 5.48
N ARG A 28 -11.15 -6.29 6.17
CA ARG A 28 -10.16 -6.40 7.25
C ARG A 28 -8.73 -6.29 6.70
N MET A 29 -8.45 -6.86 5.53
CA MET A 29 -7.16 -6.71 4.84
C MET A 29 -6.94 -5.26 4.38
N ALA A 30 -7.92 -4.62 3.74
CA ALA A 30 -7.83 -3.21 3.32
C ALA A 30 -7.52 -2.28 4.50
N ARG A 31 -8.09 -2.54 5.68
CA ARG A 31 -7.76 -1.80 6.92
C ARG A 31 -6.32 -2.02 7.42
N ARG A 32 -5.58 -3.03 6.95
CA ARG A 32 -4.17 -3.25 7.33
C ARG A 32 -3.20 -2.40 6.51
N VAL A 33 -3.64 -1.88 5.37
CA VAL A 33 -2.85 -0.95 4.56
C VAL A 33 -2.40 0.26 5.39
N SER A 34 -3.26 0.81 6.25
CA SER A 34 -2.90 1.94 7.12
C SER A 34 -1.73 1.65 8.05
N LEU A 35 -1.54 0.40 8.49
CA LEU A 35 -0.38 0.03 9.30
C LEU A 35 0.92 0.04 8.49
N GLY A 36 0.87 -0.33 7.21
CA GLY A 36 2.01 -0.23 6.30
C GLY A 36 2.37 1.22 6.00
N LEU A 37 1.37 2.08 5.77
CA LEU A 37 1.57 3.54 5.65
C LEU A 37 2.22 4.14 6.90
N ALA A 38 1.74 3.75 8.09
CA ALA A 38 2.24 4.27 9.35
C ALA A 38 3.71 3.89 9.60
N ARG A 39 4.17 2.72 9.13
CA ARG A 39 5.59 2.33 9.20
C ARG A 39 6.51 3.23 8.39
N ASN A 40 5.99 3.82 7.31
CA ASN A 40 6.68 4.82 6.50
C ASN A 40 6.48 6.26 7.00
N GLY A 41 5.88 6.45 8.18
CA GLY A 41 5.76 7.74 8.84
C GLY A 41 4.53 8.57 8.47
N SER A 42 3.59 8.03 7.69
CA SER A 42 2.33 8.73 7.39
C SER A 42 1.40 8.80 8.62
N VAL A 43 0.71 9.93 8.75
CA VAL A 43 -0.35 10.15 9.76
C VAL A 43 -1.73 10.36 9.13
N SER A 44 -1.87 10.22 7.81
CA SER A 44 -3.10 10.51 7.07
C SER A 44 -3.65 11.90 7.43
N SER A 45 -2.90 12.96 7.07
CA SER A 45 -3.27 14.35 7.38
C SER A 45 -4.65 14.71 6.82
N ASN A 46 -5.25 15.80 7.30
CA ASN A 46 -6.59 16.22 6.88
C ASN A 46 -6.72 16.40 5.35
N GLY A 47 -5.65 16.87 4.72
CA GLY A 47 -5.55 16.98 3.27
C GLY A 47 -5.39 15.67 2.50
N SER A 48 -5.01 14.59 3.19
CA SER A 48 -4.60 13.36 2.54
C SER A 48 -5.80 12.54 2.05
N GLY A 49 -5.88 12.34 0.73
CA GLY A 49 -6.85 11.42 0.12
C GLY A 49 -6.37 9.96 0.18
N ASP A 50 -6.58 9.29 1.31
CA ASP A 50 -6.13 7.91 1.54
C ASP A 50 -7.26 6.90 1.25
N ILE A 51 -7.16 6.15 0.14
CA ILE A 51 -8.20 5.20 -0.31
C ILE A 51 -7.60 3.81 -0.54
N PHE A 52 -8.19 2.79 0.08
CA PHE A 52 -7.70 1.41 0.01
C PHE A 52 -8.77 0.46 -0.52
N VAL A 53 -8.40 -0.38 -1.48
CA VAL A 53 -9.27 -1.41 -2.07
C VAL A 53 -8.56 -2.75 -1.99
N ALA A 54 -9.29 -3.80 -1.61
CA ALA A 54 -8.77 -5.17 -1.59
C ALA A 54 -9.71 -6.11 -2.35
N PHE A 55 -9.13 -7.02 -3.15
CA PHE A 55 -9.90 -8.05 -3.87
C PHE A 55 -9.20 -9.41 -3.84
N SER A 56 -10.00 -10.47 -4.02
CA SER A 56 -9.52 -11.84 -4.16
C SER A 56 -9.83 -12.39 -5.55
N THR A 57 -8.90 -13.17 -6.11
CA THR A 57 -9.08 -13.86 -7.39
C THR A 57 -9.56 -15.32 -7.23
N ALA A 58 -9.70 -15.81 -5.99
CA ALA A 58 -9.87 -17.24 -5.69
C ALA A 58 -11.25 -17.82 -6.06
N ASN A 59 -12.30 -17.01 -6.01
CA ASN A 59 -13.70 -17.45 -6.18
C ASN A 59 -14.34 -16.87 -7.46
N ARG A 60 -13.59 -16.87 -8.58
CA ARG A 60 -14.05 -16.27 -9.84
C ARG A 60 -15.37 -16.86 -10.35
N GLU A 61 -15.55 -18.17 -10.25
CA GLU A 61 -16.77 -18.84 -10.72
C GLU A 61 -17.99 -18.49 -9.85
N ALA A 62 -17.80 -18.42 -8.53
CA ALA A 62 -18.85 -18.04 -7.59
C ALA A 62 -19.27 -16.57 -7.74
N ALA A 63 -18.40 -15.72 -8.27
CA ALA A 63 -18.70 -14.34 -8.61
C ALA A 63 -19.36 -14.16 -10.00
N SER A 64 -19.55 -15.24 -10.76
CA SER A 64 -20.15 -15.15 -12.11
C SER A 64 -21.68 -15.09 -12.06
N GLU A 65 -22.28 -14.24 -12.90
CA GLU A 65 -23.75 -14.02 -12.95
C GLU A 65 -24.56 -15.17 -13.53
N ARG A 66 -23.92 -16.30 -13.88
CA ARG A 66 -24.56 -17.39 -14.65
C ARG A 66 -25.37 -18.36 -13.80
N ALA A 67 -25.23 -18.35 -12.48
CA ALA A 67 -25.86 -19.31 -11.59
C ALA A 67 -26.69 -18.61 -10.50
N ALA A 68 -27.84 -19.18 -10.15
CA ALA A 68 -28.68 -18.69 -9.05
C ALA A 68 -28.03 -18.87 -7.67
N ALA A 69 -27.08 -19.80 -7.56
CA ALA A 69 -26.26 -20.05 -6.38
C ALA A 69 -24.92 -20.64 -6.81
N ALA A 70 -23.87 -20.44 -6.00
CA ALA A 70 -22.56 -21.01 -6.22
C ALA A 70 -21.86 -21.31 -4.90
N ASP A 71 -21.02 -22.34 -4.90
CA ASP A 71 -20.14 -22.66 -3.78
C ASP A 71 -18.89 -21.77 -3.83
N ALA A 72 -18.45 -21.30 -2.65
CA ALA A 72 -17.23 -20.53 -2.50
C ALA A 72 -16.30 -21.18 -1.49
N ARG A 73 -15.00 -21.18 -1.80
CA ARG A 73 -13.97 -21.55 -0.83
C ARG A 73 -13.69 -20.35 0.05
N VAL A 74 -13.50 -20.59 1.35
CA VAL A 74 -13.22 -19.54 2.32
C VAL A 74 -12.21 -20.01 3.34
N LEU A 75 -11.19 -19.19 3.60
CA LEU A 75 -10.26 -19.37 4.70
C LEU A 75 -10.95 -19.11 6.04
N ALA A 76 -10.76 -20.03 6.97
CA ALA A 76 -11.20 -19.83 8.34
C ALA A 76 -10.57 -18.57 8.95
N ASN A 77 -11.33 -17.81 9.73
CA ASN A 77 -10.89 -16.53 10.30
C ASN A 77 -9.58 -16.62 11.11
N GLY A 78 -9.32 -17.74 11.79
CA GLY A 78 -8.08 -17.98 12.53
C GLY A 78 -6.83 -18.11 11.67
N ARG A 79 -6.97 -18.19 10.34
CA ARG A 79 -5.87 -18.33 9.37
C ARG A 79 -5.55 -17.03 8.63
N LEU A 80 -6.19 -15.90 8.99
CA LEU A 80 -6.00 -14.63 8.28
C LEU A 80 -4.78 -13.82 8.72
N ASN A 81 -4.20 -14.10 9.89
CA ASN A 81 -3.07 -13.31 10.41
C ASN A 81 -1.88 -13.22 9.43
N PRO A 82 -1.47 -14.30 8.74
CA PRO A 82 -0.44 -14.21 7.70
C PRO A 82 -0.81 -13.26 6.56
N LEU A 83 -2.08 -13.23 6.12
CA LEU A 83 -2.54 -12.29 5.08
C LEU A 83 -2.52 -10.85 5.57
N PHE A 84 -2.83 -10.62 6.84
CA PHE A 84 -2.73 -9.28 7.44
C PHE A 84 -1.28 -8.81 7.51
N ALA A 85 -0.36 -9.64 8.00
CA ALA A 85 1.07 -9.30 8.04
C ALA A 85 1.60 -9.03 6.64
N ALA A 86 1.31 -9.92 5.68
CA ALA A 86 1.72 -9.74 4.28
C ALA A 86 1.15 -8.46 3.66
N THR A 87 -0.09 -8.08 3.99
CA THR A 87 -0.67 -6.81 3.51
C THR A 87 0.09 -5.60 4.06
N VAL A 88 0.49 -5.62 5.34
CA VAL A 88 1.28 -4.55 5.95
C VAL A 88 2.66 -4.45 5.29
N GLU A 89 3.36 -5.58 5.18
CA GLU A 89 4.71 -5.66 4.61
C GLU A 89 4.72 -5.25 3.13
N ALA A 90 3.80 -5.79 2.32
CA ALA A 90 3.71 -5.44 0.91
C ALA A 90 3.35 -3.97 0.69
N THR A 91 2.51 -3.38 1.55
CA THR A 91 2.20 -1.95 1.49
C THR A 91 3.42 -1.10 1.82
N GLU A 92 4.12 -1.44 2.91
CA GLU A 92 5.33 -0.75 3.35
C GLU A 92 6.37 -0.74 2.23
N GLU A 93 6.66 -1.91 1.66
CA GLU A 93 7.66 -2.07 0.60
C GLU A 93 7.24 -1.42 -0.72
N ALA A 94 5.95 -1.49 -1.11
CA ALA A 94 5.47 -0.88 -2.35
C ALA A 94 5.66 0.65 -2.37
N ILE A 95 5.46 1.32 -1.22
CA ILE A 95 5.70 2.76 -1.08
C ILE A 95 7.19 3.07 -1.25
N ILE A 96 8.06 2.31 -0.61
CA ILE A 96 9.52 2.49 -0.74
C ILE A 96 9.96 2.23 -2.18
N ASN A 97 9.44 1.19 -2.84
CA ASN A 97 9.74 0.88 -4.23
C ASN A 97 9.31 2.00 -5.17
N ALA A 98 8.16 2.63 -4.94
CA ALA A 98 7.74 3.80 -5.72
C ALA A 98 8.73 4.97 -5.61
N LEU A 99 9.23 5.26 -4.40
CA LEU A 99 10.23 6.31 -4.18
C LEU A 99 11.60 5.98 -4.80
N VAL A 100 12.01 4.71 -4.72
CA VAL A 100 13.28 4.23 -5.27
C VAL A 100 13.24 4.21 -6.81
N ALA A 101 12.10 3.83 -7.40
CA ALA A 101 11.94 3.76 -8.85
C ALA A 101 11.67 5.13 -9.51
N ALA A 102 11.21 6.13 -8.76
CA ALA A 102 10.94 7.46 -9.27
C ALA A 102 12.21 8.15 -9.80
N GLU A 103 12.05 8.92 -10.88
CA GLU A 103 13.12 9.71 -11.49
C GLU A 103 12.90 11.20 -11.22
N THR A 104 13.98 11.99 -11.23
CA THR A 104 13.87 13.44 -11.12
C THR A 104 13.13 13.98 -12.33
N MET A 105 12.11 14.81 -12.11
CA MET A 105 11.30 15.38 -13.19
C MET A 105 11.05 16.87 -12.98
N THR A 106 10.98 17.61 -14.09
CA THR A 106 10.49 18.98 -14.13
C THR A 106 9.12 18.97 -14.80
N GLY A 107 8.11 19.46 -14.09
CA GLY A 107 6.72 19.48 -14.54
C GLY A 107 6.23 20.88 -14.91
N ALA A 108 4.92 21.10 -14.74
CA ALA A 108 4.31 22.40 -15.00
C ALA A 108 4.92 23.51 -14.12
N ASN A 109 4.92 24.74 -14.63
CA ASN A 109 5.47 25.93 -13.97
C ASN A 109 6.96 25.78 -13.57
N ASP A 110 7.72 25.00 -14.36
CA ASP A 110 9.15 24.73 -14.13
C ASP A 110 9.47 24.13 -12.74
N VAL A 111 8.47 23.52 -12.08
CA VAL A 111 8.66 22.88 -10.77
C VAL A 111 9.42 21.57 -10.96
N THR A 112 10.57 21.47 -10.30
CA THR A 112 11.37 20.24 -10.30
C THR A 112 11.15 19.46 -9.00
N VAL A 113 10.85 18.17 -9.13
CA VAL A 113 10.76 17.21 -8.03
C VAL A 113 11.88 16.20 -8.19
N HIS A 114 12.72 16.08 -7.17
CA HIS A 114 13.90 15.21 -7.20
C HIS A 114 13.55 13.78 -6.77
N ALA A 115 14.11 12.82 -7.47
CA ALA A 115 14.14 11.42 -7.04
C ALA A 115 14.87 11.27 -5.71
N LEU A 116 14.56 10.20 -4.98
CA LEU A 116 15.27 9.81 -3.77
C LEU A 116 16.76 9.54 -4.13
N PRO A 117 17.74 10.27 -3.57
CA PRO A 117 19.15 10.04 -3.89
C PRO A 117 19.65 8.72 -3.29
N HIS A 118 19.78 7.68 -4.12
CA HIS A 118 20.09 6.31 -3.66
C HIS A 118 21.42 6.22 -2.89
N ASP A 119 22.44 6.98 -3.25
CA ASP A 119 23.73 6.94 -2.55
C ASP A 119 23.64 7.52 -1.14
N ARG A 120 22.89 8.61 -0.98
CA ARG A 120 22.59 9.20 0.34
C ARG A 120 21.74 8.24 1.18
N LEU A 121 20.74 7.62 0.56
CA LEU A 121 19.92 6.60 1.23
C LEU A 121 20.79 5.46 1.77
N ARG A 122 21.67 4.89 0.95
CA ARG A 122 22.59 3.83 1.37
C ARG A 122 23.53 4.26 2.48
N GLU A 123 24.05 5.49 2.44
CA GLU A 123 24.87 6.03 3.54
C GLU A 123 24.08 6.09 4.85
N VAL A 124 22.85 6.60 4.82
CA VAL A 124 21.97 6.64 5.99
C VAL A 124 21.70 5.24 6.51
N LEU A 125 21.33 4.29 5.65
CA LEU A 125 21.06 2.92 6.08
C LEU A 125 22.29 2.26 6.71
N ARG A 126 23.51 2.46 6.17
CA ARG A 126 24.76 1.98 6.79
C ARG A 126 25.00 2.61 8.16
N ARG A 127 24.80 3.93 8.29
CA ARG A 127 24.98 4.64 9.56
C ARG A 127 24.11 4.07 10.69
N TYR A 128 22.93 3.53 10.34
CA TYR A 128 22.00 2.90 11.29
C TYR A 128 22.08 1.37 11.31
N ASN A 129 23.11 0.76 10.71
CA ASN A 129 23.31 -0.69 10.64
C ASN A 129 22.11 -1.44 10.02
N ARG A 130 21.49 -0.84 8.99
CA ARG A 130 20.35 -1.39 8.24
C ARG A 130 20.69 -1.81 6.81
N LEU A 131 21.93 -1.64 6.40
CA LEU A 131 22.44 -2.12 5.12
C LEU A 131 23.77 -2.82 5.39
N GLU A 132 23.75 -4.14 5.33
CA GLU A 132 24.97 -4.94 5.38
C GLU A 132 25.72 -4.81 4.04
N GLY A 133 27.04 -4.73 4.14
CA GLY A 133 27.98 -4.82 3.03
C GLY A 133 28.86 -6.02 3.23
#